data_AF-A0A7S7NT58-F1
#
_entry.id   AF-A0A7S7NT58-F1
#
_cell.length_a   1.000
_cell.length_b   1.000
_cell.length_c   1.000
_cell.angle_alpha   90.00
_cell.angle_beta   90.00
_cell.angle_gamma   90.00
#
_symmetry.space_group_name_H-M   'P 1'
#
loop_
_entity.id
_entity.type
_entity.pdbx_description
1 polymer ?
#
loop_
_entity_poly.entity_id
_entity_poly.type
_entity_poly.pdbx_seq_one_letter_code
_entity_poly.pdbx_strand_id
1 'polypeptide(L)'
;MLRFLSLLVVVACLPLVLPAKILFPWQLEDAEKAPVLVTGRVMAVLKGERLPTSATGWSDETWSRIAEIEVLRRFPDSEEGRSLGRMRVRFLAYSPAVHFRSIGSPPPLPDIQAGQVLILPLHDNRNQADEPWRLTHDSGGRLVIPVRADMSNAEPPPATARAFLDRELANTLSYGGAKEVFDLADYLADQERDLALELMPLLTARVGNDRLRWAEIGSNLVATQWVPSPSVAQMLGGEVDRRSSKYRERIYLMAEVLSKLGPGTDCEALLIQAWVDEAPVNAGRTGWALRNFAEHPLTIRLLREALQRDLEGTTKVAFVLASEGHTGILPNALSSALRVVDQADATGSELQNALELLQKYGTDAEWRKLAALVGKYQAKDEIRYRFLWYGSTVSGSEPGARVLAVVMADTRRTELGARYCDEALERLEKSMKRSFGSGGTTLAARDEAIARALAWLRVRRLAD
;
A
#
# COMPACT_ATOMS: atom_id res chain seq x y z
N MET A 1 0.33 -59.13 0.15
CA MET A 1 1.26 -59.80 1.09
C MET A 1 2.67 -59.33 0.73
N LEU A 2 3.40 -58.79 1.71
CA LEU A 2 4.80 -58.31 1.67
C LEU A 2 5.14 -57.14 0.72
N ARG A 3 5.37 -55.95 1.30
CA ARG A 3 6.72 -55.46 1.62
C ARG A 3 6.64 -54.20 2.48
N PHE A 4 6.93 -54.37 3.77
CA PHE A 4 7.29 -53.34 4.74
C PHE A 4 8.83 -53.30 4.85
N LEU A 5 9.33 -52.18 5.37
CA LEU A 5 10.72 -51.86 5.75
C LEU A 5 11.71 -51.57 4.62
N SER A 6 12.03 -50.28 4.45
CA SER A 6 13.38 -49.74 4.63
C SER A 6 13.38 -48.22 4.35
N LEU A 7 13.13 -47.40 5.38
CA LEU A 7 13.88 -46.15 5.68
C LEU A 7 13.16 -45.40 6.82
N LEU A 8 13.32 -45.91 8.03
CA LEU A 8 13.38 -45.08 9.22
C LEU A 8 14.87 -44.73 9.40
N VAL A 9 15.20 -43.52 9.88
CA VAL A 9 16.53 -42.90 10.02
C VAL A 9 16.83 -41.84 8.94
N VAL A 10 16.12 -40.70 9.03
CA VAL A 10 16.69 -39.32 9.07
C VAL A 10 15.65 -38.46 9.82
N VAL A 11 15.56 -38.59 11.15
CA VAL A 11 14.70 -37.74 12.01
C VAL A 11 15.53 -36.74 12.84
N ALA A 12 16.86 -36.72 12.69
CA ALA A 12 17.72 -35.79 13.41
C ALA A 12 18.44 -34.87 12.42
N CYS A 13 17.82 -33.72 12.10
CA CYS A 13 18.42 -32.46 11.58
C CYS A 13 17.43 -31.57 10.79
N LEU A 14 16.11 -31.66 11.04
CA LEU A 14 15.23 -30.55 10.69
C LEU A 14 15.25 -29.58 11.87
N PRO A 15 15.69 -28.32 11.72
CA PRO A 15 15.43 -27.32 12.74
C PRO A 15 13.92 -27.34 13.00
N LEU A 16 13.52 -27.30 14.28
CA LEU A 16 12.15 -26.98 14.63
C LEU A 16 11.83 -25.63 13.98
N VAL A 17 11.28 -25.65 12.77
CA VAL A 17 10.55 -24.53 12.21
C VAL A 17 9.29 -24.48 13.07
N LEU A 18 9.34 -23.68 14.13
CA LEU A 18 8.15 -23.26 14.84
C LEU A 18 7.13 -22.84 13.78
N PRO A 19 5.92 -23.41 13.77
CA PRO A 19 4.92 -23.03 12.78
C PRO A 19 4.77 -21.51 12.84
N ALA A 20 4.86 -20.87 11.66
CA ALA A 20 4.70 -19.44 11.51
C ALA A 20 3.52 -18.99 12.36
N LYS A 21 3.75 -18.07 13.32
CA LYS A 21 2.67 -17.48 14.10
C LYS A 21 1.70 -16.87 13.09
N ILE A 22 0.50 -17.43 13.04
CA ILE A 22 -0.62 -16.95 12.22
C ILE A 22 -0.71 -15.43 12.41
N LEU A 23 -0.85 -14.69 11.31
CA LEU A 23 -1.19 -13.26 11.34
C LEU A 23 -2.45 -13.08 12.20
N PHE A 24 -2.27 -12.62 13.44
CA PHE A 24 -3.38 -12.26 14.31
C PHE A 24 -3.54 -10.74 14.26
N PRO A 25 -4.48 -10.21 13.46
CA PRO A 25 -4.84 -8.81 13.55
C PRO A 25 -5.52 -8.55 14.89
N TRP A 26 -5.01 -7.58 15.63
CA TRP A 26 -5.59 -7.16 16.91
C TRP A 26 -6.98 -6.57 16.67
N GLN A 27 -7.92 -6.98 17.52
CA GLN A 27 -9.31 -6.54 17.46
C GLN A 27 -9.54 -5.31 18.34
N LEU A 28 -10.61 -4.57 18.07
CA LEU A 28 -10.97 -3.39 18.85
C LEU A 28 -11.20 -3.73 20.33
N GLU A 29 -11.75 -4.92 20.62
CA GLU A 29 -11.92 -5.47 21.98
C GLU A 29 -10.59 -5.68 22.71
N ASP A 30 -9.50 -5.88 21.99
CA ASP A 30 -8.19 -6.05 22.61
C ASP A 30 -7.55 -4.71 22.94
N ALA A 31 -7.77 -3.68 22.11
CA ALA A 31 -7.40 -2.31 22.45
C ALA A 31 -8.20 -1.80 23.66
N GLU A 32 -9.49 -2.16 23.78
CA GLU A 32 -10.35 -1.80 24.91
C GLU A 32 -9.80 -2.26 26.27
N LYS A 33 -9.08 -3.38 26.31
CA LYS A 33 -8.48 -3.94 27.54
C LYS A 33 -7.23 -3.18 27.99
N ALA A 34 -6.74 -2.22 27.19
CA ALA A 34 -5.55 -1.46 27.55
C ALA A 34 -5.82 -0.62 28.82
N PRO A 35 -4.87 -0.62 29.79
CA PRO A 35 -4.97 0.24 30.97
C PRO A 35 -5.12 1.73 30.61
N VAL A 36 -4.44 2.15 29.54
CA VAL A 36 -4.51 3.51 29.03
C VAL A 36 -4.66 3.47 27.51
N LEU A 37 -5.61 4.25 26.99
CA LEU A 37 -5.73 4.58 25.57
C LEU A 37 -5.31 6.03 25.37
N VAL A 38 -4.44 6.29 24.41
CA VAL A 38 -4.02 7.65 24.05
C VAL A 38 -4.29 7.89 22.59
N THR A 39 -5.11 8.88 22.27
CA THR A 39 -5.07 9.49 20.94
C THR A 39 -3.97 10.53 20.93
N GLY A 40 -2.96 10.35 20.09
CA GLY A 40 -1.80 11.22 20.06
C GLY A 40 -1.23 11.42 18.65
N ARG A 41 -0.56 12.57 18.48
CA ARG A 41 0.20 12.88 17.27
C ARG A 41 1.64 12.44 17.46
N VAL A 42 2.16 11.65 16.53
CA VAL A 42 3.56 11.23 16.51
C VAL A 42 4.41 12.41 16.05
N MET A 43 5.19 12.98 16.95
CA MET A 43 6.05 14.13 16.66
C MET A 43 7.37 13.70 16.03
N ALA A 44 7.96 12.63 16.57
CA ALA A 44 9.23 12.09 16.10
C ALA A 44 9.34 10.60 16.43
N VAL A 45 10.13 9.87 15.65
CA VAL A 45 10.52 8.49 15.94
C VAL A 45 12.03 8.45 16.11
N LEU A 46 12.47 8.24 17.34
CA LEU A 46 13.87 8.24 17.71
C LEU A 46 14.53 6.91 17.34
N LYS A 47 15.82 6.99 17.00
CA LYS A 47 16.66 5.80 16.84
C LYS A 47 16.83 5.16 18.20
N GLY A 48 16.44 3.90 18.32
CA GLY A 48 16.73 3.10 19.50
C GLY A 48 17.73 2.01 19.19
N GLU A 49 17.68 0.94 19.98
CA GLU A 49 18.69 -0.11 19.99
C GLU A 49 18.30 -1.29 19.10
N ARG A 50 19.30 -1.88 18.45
CA ARG A 50 19.12 -3.15 17.74
C ARG A 50 18.95 -4.26 18.78
N LEU A 51 17.88 -5.04 18.64
CA LEU A 51 17.62 -6.17 19.52
C LEU A 51 18.31 -7.43 18.98
N PRO A 52 18.88 -8.27 19.86
CA PRO A 52 19.41 -9.57 19.44
C PRO A 52 18.26 -10.50 19.05
N THR A 53 18.49 -11.39 18.09
CA THR A 53 17.52 -12.41 17.62
C THR A 53 16.93 -13.25 18.77
N SER A 54 17.71 -13.50 19.82
CA SER A 54 17.26 -14.21 21.02
C SER A 54 16.22 -13.46 21.85
N ALA A 55 16.16 -12.12 21.74
CA ALA A 55 15.20 -11.30 22.47
C ALA A 55 13.84 -11.21 21.77
N THR A 56 13.79 -11.36 20.44
CA THR A 56 12.55 -11.27 19.67
C THR A 56 11.97 -12.65 19.34
N GLY A 57 12.82 -13.65 19.14
CA GLY A 57 12.39 -14.99 18.74
C GLY A 57 12.16 -15.15 17.23
N TRP A 58 12.62 -14.20 16.40
CA TRP A 58 12.63 -14.29 14.94
C TRP A 58 13.92 -13.73 14.35
N SER A 59 14.29 -14.21 13.15
CA SER A 59 15.60 -13.95 12.51
C SER A 59 15.79 -12.54 11.95
N ASP A 60 14.70 -11.84 11.67
CA ASP A 60 14.73 -10.55 10.98
C ASP A 60 15.25 -9.42 11.89
N GLU A 61 15.95 -8.46 11.28
CA GLU A 61 16.58 -7.38 12.03
C GLU A 61 15.53 -6.43 12.63
N THR A 62 15.40 -6.48 13.96
CA THR A 62 14.43 -5.69 14.72
C THR A 62 15.12 -4.69 15.64
N TRP A 63 14.51 -3.52 15.74
CA TRP A 63 14.95 -2.40 16.55
C TRP A 63 13.89 -2.07 17.59
N SER A 64 14.32 -1.80 18.82
CA SER A 64 13.52 -1.05 19.78
C SER A 64 13.54 0.42 19.36
N ARG A 65 12.38 1.07 19.29
CA ARG A 65 12.23 2.48 18.91
C ARG A 65 11.40 3.21 19.95
N ILE A 66 11.54 4.53 19.97
CA ILE A 66 10.78 5.41 20.86
C ILE A 66 10.05 6.42 19.98
N ALA A 67 8.72 6.47 20.10
CA ALA A 67 7.92 7.54 19.52
C ALA A 67 7.72 8.65 20.56
N GLU A 68 7.96 9.89 20.18
CA GLU A 68 7.54 11.06 20.93
C GLU A 68 6.12 11.43 20.51
N ILE A 69 5.20 11.42 21.46
CA ILE A 69 3.77 11.59 21.22
C ILE A 69 3.30 12.87 21.89
N GLU A 70 2.69 13.77 21.12
CA GLU A 70 1.82 14.83 21.65
C GLU A 70 0.46 14.22 21.99
N VAL A 71 0.07 14.28 23.26
CA VAL A 71 -1.20 13.67 23.72
C VAL A 71 -2.34 14.61 23.37
N LEU A 72 -3.27 14.15 22.54
CA LEU A 72 -4.45 14.92 22.17
C LEU A 72 -5.62 14.61 23.11
N ARG A 73 -5.86 13.31 23.35
CA ARG A 73 -6.94 12.79 24.21
C ARG A 73 -6.49 11.48 24.86
N ARG A 74 -7.06 11.14 26.01
CA ARG A 74 -6.73 9.90 26.74
C ARG A 74 -7.93 9.29 27.45
N PHE A 75 -7.85 7.99 27.73
CA PHE A 75 -8.76 7.27 28.62
C PHE A 75 -7.98 6.28 29.50
N PRO A 76 -8.24 6.21 30.83
CA PRO A 76 -9.10 7.10 31.60
C PRO A 76 -8.51 8.52 31.66
N ASP A 77 -9.37 9.52 31.83
CA ASP A 77 -8.95 10.93 31.89
C ASP A 77 -8.24 11.26 33.23
N SER A 78 -8.37 10.38 34.22
CA SER A 78 -7.87 10.53 35.59
C SER A 78 -6.46 9.96 35.78
N GLU A 79 -5.44 10.72 35.38
CA GLU A 79 -4.22 10.81 36.17
C GLU A 79 -4.02 12.28 36.54
N GLU A 80 -4.29 12.61 37.81
CA GLU A 80 -3.84 13.85 38.43
C GLU A 80 -2.30 13.87 38.37
N GLY A 81 -1.73 14.80 37.58
CA GLY A 81 -0.33 15.20 37.72
C GLY A 81 0.65 14.83 36.61
N ARG A 82 0.29 14.00 35.62
CA ARG A 82 1.13 13.85 34.40
C ARG A 82 0.59 14.74 33.29
N SER A 83 1.37 15.76 32.93
CA SER A 83 0.99 16.76 31.92
C SER A 83 0.51 16.11 30.62
N LEU A 84 -0.63 16.58 30.11
CA LEU A 84 -1.18 16.31 28.77
C LEU A 84 -0.26 16.75 27.60
N GLY A 85 0.99 17.12 27.87
CA GLY A 85 1.86 17.70 26.85
C GLY A 85 2.43 16.64 25.92
N ARG A 86 3.27 15.77 26.45
CA ARG A 86 4.04 14.80 25.66
C ARG A 86 4.31 13.52 26.44
N MET A 87 4.43 12.41 25.72
CA MET A 87 4.88 11.14 26.27
C MET A 87 5.83 10.42 25.31
N ARG A 88 6.63 9.50 25.86
CA ARG A 88 7.51 8.62 25.10
C ARG A 88 6.94 7.21 25.13
N VAL A 89 6.72 6.64 23.95
CA VAL A 89 6.14 5.29 23.79
C VAL A 89 7.17 4.41 23.11
N ARG A 90 7.54 3.32 23.78
CA ARG A 90 8.42 2.29 23.22
C ARG A 90 7.62 1.33 22.32
N PHE A 91 8.19 0.98 21.18
CA PHE A 91 7.65 -0.02 20.25
C PHE A 91 8.77 -0.74 19.47
N LEU A 92 8.44 -1.84 18.80
CA LEU A 92 9.37 -2.58 17.94
C LEU A 92 9.15 -2.20 16.47
N ALA A 93 10.23 -2.09 15.70
CA ALA A 93 10.18 -1.86 14.26
C ALA A 93 11.25 -2.68 13.52
N TYR A 94 11.00 -3.01 12.25
CA TYR A 94 12.01 -3.64 11.41
C TYR A 94 13.03 -2.64 10.88
N SER A 95 14.22 -3.14 10.54
CA SER A 95 15.17 -2.41 9.72
C SER A 95 14.56 -2.09 8.33
N PRO A 96 14.81 -0.91 7.73
CA PRO A 96 14.27 -0.56 6.42
C PRO A 96 14.62 -1.55 5.30
N ALA A 97 15.67 -2.36 5.48
CA ALA A 97 16.09 -3.40 4.54
C ALA A 97 15.25 -4.70 4.61
N VAL A 98 14.42 -4.86 5.65
CA VAL A 98 13.52 -6.00 5.80
C VAL A 98 12.23 -5.67 5.06
N HIS A 99 12.15 -6.09 3.80
CA HIS A 99 10.89 -6.10 3.07
C HIS A 99 10.08 -7.34 3.46
N PHE A 100 8.77 -7.19 3.64
CA PHE A 100 7.85 -8.26 4.03
C PHE A 100 8.06 -9.53 3.18
N ARG A 101 8.46 -10.65 3.81
CA ARG A 101 8.73 -11.92 3.11
C ARG A 101 7.74 -12.99 3.55
N SER A 102 6.68 -13.19 2.77
CA SER A 102 5.69 -14.27 2.94
C SER A 102 4.75 -14.13 4.15
N ILE A 103 3.63 -14.85 4.07
CA ILE A 103 2.54 -14.82 5.05
C ILE A 103 3.05 -15.34 6.40
N GLY A 104 3.07 -14.48 7.42
CA GLY A 104 3.25 -14.86 8.82
C GLY A 104 4.69 -14.89 9.34
N SER A 105 5.70 -14.49 8.55
CA SER A 105 7.05 -14.28 9.07
C SER A 105 7.80 -13.20 8.26
N PRO A 106 8.52 -12.28 8.90
CA PRO A 106 8.50 -12.05 10.34
C PRO A 106 7.14 -11.50 10.79
N PRO A 107 6.77 -11.58 12.09
CA PRO A 107 5.47 -11.11 12.54
C PRO A 107 5.28 -9.63 12.22
N PRO A 108 4.06 -9.17 11.89
CA PRO A 108 3.83 -7.75 11.66
C PRO A 108 4.23 -6.93 12.90
N LEU A 109 4.91 -5.81 12.65
CA LEU A 109 5.26 -4.81 13.65
C LEU A 109 4.52 -3.50 13.32
N PRO A 110 4.25 -2.64 14.31
CA PRO A 110 3.53 -1.40 14.07
C PRO A 110 4.38 -0.43 13.23
N ASP A 111 3.76 0.15 12.20
CA ASP A 111 4.38 1.18 11.36
C ASP A 111 4.03 2.58 11.90
N ILE A 112 4.79 3.01 12.90
CA ILE A 112 4.64 4.33 13.53
C ILE A 112 5.65 5.29 12.89
N GLN A 113 5.14 6.38 12.34
CA GLN A 113 5.89 7.41 11.61
C GLN A 113 5.50 8.82 12.08
N ALA A 114 6.44 9.76 11.98
CA ALA A 114 6.17 11.16 12.32
C ALA A 114 5.02 11.75 11.48
N GLY A 115 4.19 12.57 12.11
CA GLY A 115 3.01 13.19 11.50
C GLY A 115 1.73 12.36 11.61
N GLN A 116 1.81 11.05 11.89
CA GLN A 116 0.63 10.22 12.09
C GLN A 116 -0.13 10.62 13.36
N VAL A 117 -1.44 10.41 13.34
CA VAL A 117 -2.31 10.55 14.50
C VAL A 117 -2.96 9.19 14.76
N LEU A 118 -2.71 8.65 15.95
CA LEU A 118 -3.02 7.26 16.27
C LEU A 118 -3.68 7.16 17.64
N ILE A 119 -4.57 6.20 17.82
CA ILE A 119 -4.87 5.62 19.13
C ILE A 119 -3.80 4.58 19.44
N LEU A 120 -3.17 4.75 20.60
CA LEU A 120 -2.12 3.91 21.16
C LEU A 120 -2.70 3.21 22.40
N PRO A 121 -2.92 1.89 22.34
CA PRO A 121 -3.20 1.08 23.52
C PRO A 121 -1.91 0.87 24.33
N LEU A 122 -1.85 1.37 25.56
CA LEU A 122 -0.63 1.47 26.36
C LEU A 122 -0.74 0.77 27.72
N HIS A 123 0.41 0.35 28.26
CA HIS A 123 0.57 -0.03 29.66
C HIS A 123 1.95 0.39 30.21
N ASP A 124 2.10 0.30 31.52
CA ASP A 124 3.33 0.65 32.24
C ASP A 124 4.52 -0.21 31.79
N ASN A 125 5.60 0.47 31.38
CA ASN A 125 6.91 -0.11 31.15
C ASN A 125 7.77 0.00 32.41
N ARG A 126 7.43 -0.82 33.43
CA ARG A 126 8.07 -0.81 34.76
C ARG A 126 9.59 -1.03 34.77
N ASN A 127 10.18 -1.41 33.64
CA ASN A 127 11.59 -1.74 33.51
C ASN A 127 12.46 -0.54 33.10
N GLN A 128 11.89 0.63 32.78
CA GLN A 128 12.64 1.82 32.37
C GLN A 128 11.99 3.09 32.93
N ALA A 129 12.67 3.74 33.89
CA ALA A 129 12.16 4.94 34.57
C ALA A 129 11.92 6.12 33.59
N ASP A 130 12.71 6.23 32.52
CA ASP A 130 12.66 7.33 31.55
C ASP A 130 11.74 7.06 30.33
N GLU A 131 11.19 5.84 30.23
CA GLU A 131 10.30 5.38 29.15
C GLU A 131 9.11 4.63 29.75
N PRO A 132 8.24 5.30 30.50
CA PRO A 132 7.23 4.62 31.31
C PRO A 132 6.12 3.95 30.50
N TRP A 133 6.04 4.16 29.18
CA TRP A 133 4.96 3.62 28.34
C TRP A 133 5.47 2.74 27.21
N ARG A 134 4.76 1.64 26.97
CA ARG A 134 4.91 0.81 25.78
C ARG A 134 3.54 0.37 25.28
N LEU A 135 3.48 -0.04 24.01
CA LEU A 135 2.27 -0.66 23.47
C LEU A 135 1.91 -1.92 24.26
N THR A 136 0.61 -2.24 24.35
CA THR A 136 0.13 -3.46 25.03
C THR A 136 0.76 -4.73 24.47
N HIS A 137 1.15 -4.72 23.21
CA HIS A 137 1.80 -5.84 22.53
C HIS A 137 2.93 -5.38 21.62
N ASP A 138 3.97 -6.20 21.53
CA ASP A 138 5.18 -5.91 20.76
C ASP A 138 5.05 -6.26 19.27
N SER A 139 4.10 -7.13 18.90
CA SER A 139 3.91 -7.63 17.53
C SER A 139 2.46 -8.04 17.26
N GLY A 140 2.03 -7.99 16.00
CA GLY A 140 0.67 -8.25 15.55
C GLY A 140 0.20 -7.21 14.54
N GLY A 141 -0.81 -7.56 13.74
CA GLY A 141 -1.41 -6.59 12.82
C GLY A 141 -2.31 -5.62 13.60
N ARG A 142 -2.47 -4.38 13.14
CA ARG A 142 -3.46 -3.42 13.70
C ARG A 142 -3.29 -3.08 15.19
N LEU A 143 -2.04 -3.05 15.66
CA LEU A 143 -1.70 -2.68 17.06
C LEU A 143 -2.03 -1.24 17.44
N VAL A 144 -2.15 -0.36 16.45
CA VAL A 144 -2.49 1.06 16.60
C VAL A 144 -3.62 1.39 15.65
N ILE A 145 -4.42 2.40 15.99
CA ILE A 145 -5.63 2.75 15.26
C ILE A 145 -5.49 4.14 14.64
N PRO A 146 -5.53 4.29 13.31
CA PRO A 146 -5.45 5.61 12.68
C PRO A 146 -6.72 6.41 12.95
N VAL A 147 -6.55 7.65 13.41
CA VAL A 147 -7.65 8.56 13.74
C VAL A 147 -7.28 10.01 13.43
N ARG A 148 -8.28 10.88 13.34
CA ARG A 148 -8.04 12.31 13.12
C ARG A 148 -7.59 13.05 14.38
N ALA A 149 -6.84 14.14 14.17
CA ALA A 149 -6.39 15.00 15.27
C ALA A 149 -7.53 15.75 15.93
N ASP A 150 -8.34 16.47 15.15
CA ASP A 150 -9.33 17.37 15.73
C ASP A 150 -10.56 16.59 16.18
N MET A 151 -11.16 17.03 17.28
CA MET A 151 -12.43 16.53 17.75
C MET A 151 -13.20 17.69 18.37
N SER A 152 -14.53 17.68 18.24
CA SER A 152 -15.36 18.64 18.96
C SER A 152 -15.22 18.43 20.48
N ASN A 153 -14.90 19.50 21.20
CA ASN A 153 -14.85 19.51 22.67
C ASN A 153 -16.24 19.54 23.31
N ALA A 154 -17.31 19.62 22.52
CA ALA A 154 -18.68 19.77 23.03
C ALA A 154 -19.26 18.48 23.64
N GLU A 155 -18.70 17.31 23.34
CA GLU A 155 -19.19 16.03 23.87
C GLU A 155 -18.53 15.66 25.21
N PRO A 156 -19.29 15.17 26.20
CA PRO A 156 -18.77 14.81 27.52
C PRO A 156 -17.68 13.72 27.42
N PRO A 157 -16.72 13.67 28.37
CA PRO A 157 -15.71 12.62 28.39
C PRO A 157 -16.34 11.23 28.37
N PRO A 158 -15.79 10.28 27.59
CA PRO A 158 -16.35 8.94 27.48
C PRO A 158 -16.25 8.19 28.82
N ALA A 159 -17.33 7.53 29.21
CA ALA A 159 -17.42 6.81 30.47
C ALA A 159 -16.67 5.46 30.47
N THR A 160 -16.38 4.91 29.28
CA THR A 160 -15.73 3.60 29.11
C THR A 160 -14.68 3.66 28.00
N ALA A 161 -13.71 2.75 28.03
CA ALA A 161 -12.71 2.59 26.97
C ALA A 161 -13.38 2.35 25.61
N ARG A 162 -14.46 1.54 25.61
CA ARG A 162 -15.23 1.30 24.40
C ARG A 162 -15.87 2.57 23.83
N ALA A 163 -16.54 3.36 24.68
CA ALA A 163 -17.14 4.63 24.26
C ALA A 163 -16.08 5.63 23.77
N PHE A 164 -14.87 5.61 24.34
CA PHE A 164 -13.74 6.39 23.83
C PHE A 164 -13.38 5.97 22.40
N LEU A 165 -13.15 4.67 22.18
CA LEU A 165 -12.83 4.12 20.87
C LEU A 165 -13.92 4.45 19.84
N ASP A 166 -15.18 4.10 20.11
CA ASP A 166 -16.30 4.32 19.18
C ASP A 166 -16.44 5.82 18.82
N ARG A 167 -16.23 6.72 19.80
CA ARG A 167 -16.23 8.18 19.57
C ARG A 167 -15.13 8.62 18.62
N GLU A 168 -13.89 8.15 18.81
CA GLU A 168 -12.73 8.46 17.95
C GLU A 168 -12.91 7.92 16.53
N LEU A 169 -13.39 6.68 16.40
CA LEU A 169 -13.65 6.04 15.11
C LEU A 169 -14.73 6.80 14.34
N ALA A 170 -15.87 7.07 14.98
CA ALA A 170 -16.96 7.81 14.35
C ALA A 170 -16.53 9.25 14.01
N ASN A 171 -15.67 9.90 14.81
CA ASN A 171 -15.20 11.25 14.53
C ASN A 171 -14.33 11.30 13.27
N THR A 172 -13.45 10.31 13.13
CA THR A 172 -12.60 10.13 11.95
C THR A 172 -13.44 9.85 10.71
N LEU A 173 -14.39 8.91 10.79
CA LEU A 173 -15.29 8.61 9.67
C LEU A 173 -16.24 9.76 9.33
N SER A 174 -16.73 10.54 10.30
CA SER A 174 -17.68 11.64 10.01
C SER A 174 -17.03 12.89 9.44
N TYR A 175 -15.80 13.21 9.86
CA TYR A 175 -15.21 14.51 9.54
C TYR A 175 -13.82 14.43 8.90
N GLY A 176 -13.11 13.30 9.04
CA GLY A 176 -11.73 13.14 8.59
C GLY A 176 -11.57 13.34 7.08
N GLY A 177 -10.37 13.74 6.65
CA GLY A 177 -10.05 13.80 5.22
C GLY A 177 -9.94 12.41 4.58
N ALA A 178 -9.87 12.38 3.24
CA ALA A 178 -9.84 11.15 2.44
C ALA A 178 -8.83 10.10 2.97
N LYS A 179 -7.58 10.51 3.23
CA LYS A 179 -6.57 9.61 3.82
C LYS A 179 -6.93 9.07 5.21
N GLU A 180 -7.47 9.92 6.09
CA GLU A 180 -7.85 9.52 7.45
C GLU A 180 -9.02 8.53 7.42
N VAL A 181 -9.98 8.75 6.53
CA VAL A 181 -11.13 7.85 6.31
C VAL A 181 -10.67 6.53 5.73
N PHE A 182 -9.80 6.55 4.72
CA PHE A 182 -9.26 5.32 4.11
C PHE A 182 -8.44 4.50 5.11
N ASP A 183 -7.49 5.11 5.83
CA ASP A 183 -6.64 4.40 6.79
C ASP A 183 -7.50 3.75 7.89
N LEU A 184 -8.55 4.43 8.35
CA LEU A 184 -9.49 3.85 9.30
C LEU A 184 -10.37 2.76 8.67
N ALA A 185 -10.87 2.94 7.46
CA ALA A 185 -11.61 1.90 6.75
C ALA A 185 -10.78 0.64 6.52
N ASP A 186 -9.47 0.78 6.31
CA ASP A 186 -8.53 -0.33 6.17
C ASP A 186 -8.30 -1.04 7.52
N TYR A 187 -8.19 -0.29 8.62
CA TYR A 187 -8.21 -0.85 9.97
C TYR A 187 -9.50 -1.64 10.27
N LEU A 188 -10.66 -1.08 9.89
CA LEU A 188 -11.97 -1.68 10.11
C LEU A 188 -12.20 -2.96 9.28
N ALA A 189 -11.56 -3.10 8.12
CA ALA A 189 -11.70 -4.28 7.27
C ALA A 189 -11.15 -5.57 7.90
N ASP A 190 -10.23 -5.45 8.86
CA ASP A 190 -9.63 -6.56 9.59
C ASP A 190 -10.34 -6.86 10.93
N GLN A 191 -11.41 -6.13 11.25
CA GLN A 191 -12.25 -6.41 12.43
C GLN A 191 -13.17 -7.60 12.15
N GLU A 192 -13.34 -8.47 13.15
CA GLU A 192 -14.17 -9.67 13.03
C GLU A 192 -15.61 -9.43 13.44
N ARG A 193 -15.83 -8.49 14.37
CA ARG A 193 -17.12 -8.18 14.97
C ARG A 193 -17.93 -7.20 14.12
N ASP A 194 -19.25 -7.32 14.18
CA ASP A 194 -20.15 -6.25 13.73
C ASP A 194 -19.96 -4.99 14.59
N LEU A 195 -19.62 -3.87 13.95
CA LEU A 195 -19.49 -2.55 14.57
C LEU A 195 -20.62 -1.60 14.18
N ALA A 196 -21.61 -2.07 13.41
CA ALA A 196 -22.71 -1.25 12.93
C ALA A 196 -23.58 -0.73 14.09
N LEU A 197 -23.86 -1.57 15.08
CA LEU A 197 -24.71 -1.19 16.22
C LEU A 197 -24.10 -0.06 17.06
N GLU A 198 -22.78 -0.04 17.20
CA GLU A 198 -22.04 0.98 17.95
C GLU A 198 -21.79 2.24 17.11
N LEU A 199 -21.36 2.09 15.86
CA LEU A 199 -20.93 3.23 15.04
C LEU A 199 -22.08 3.91 14.29
N MET A 200 -23.08 3.19 13.79
CA MET A 200 -24.14 3.80 12.97
C MET A 200 -24.96 4.87 13.69
N PRO A 201 -25.29 4.77 15.00
CA PRO A 201 -25.96 5.85 15.71
C PRO A 201 -25.12 7.12 15.76
N LEU A 202 -23.81 7.00 16.04
CA LEU A 202 -22.87 8.12 16.09
C LEU A 202 -22.68 8.76 14.71
N LEU A 203 -22.51 7.94 13.67
CA LEU A 203 -22.38 8.40 12.30
C LEU A 203 -23.67 9.07 11.81
N THR A 204 -24.84 8.50 12.10
CA THR A 204 -26.14 9.09 11.71
C THR A 204 -26.35 10.46 12.33
N ALA A 205 -25.98 10.63 13.61
CA ALA A 205 -26.08 11.92 14.28
C ALA A 205 -25.13 12.98 13.70
N ARG A 206 -23.92 12.58 13.28
CA ARG A 206 -22.85 13.49 12.84
C ARG A 206 -22.87 13.80 11.34
N VAL A 207 -23.16 12.82 10.51
CA VAL A 207 -23.22 12.93 9.04
C VAL A 207 -24.61 13.40 8.57
N GLY A 208 -25.67 12.99 9.27
CA GLY A 208 -27.04 13.36 8.93
C GLY A 208 -27.42 12.95 7.51
N ASN A 209 -27.88 13.91 6.71
CA ASN A 209 -28.34 13.70 5.32
C ASN A 209 -27.26 13.95 4.26
N ASP A 210 -25.99 14.10 4.64
CA ASP A 210 -24.89 14.32 3.69
C ASP A 210 -24.57 13.04 2.91
N ARG A 211 -25.22 12.89 1.75
CA ARG A 211 -25.03 11.75 0.86
C ARG A 211 -23.61 11.65 0.29
N LEU A 212 -22.91 12.76 0.11
CA LEU A 212 -21.53 12.74 -0.39
C LEU A 212 -20.61 12.14 0.67
N ARG A 213 -20.77 12.56 1.93
CA ARG A 213 -19.99 11.98 3.02
C ARG A 213 -20.31 10.51 3.25
N TRP A 214 -21.58 10.11 3.16
CA TRP A 214 -21.93 8.69 3.19
C TRP A 214 -21.29 7.88 2.06
N ALA A 215 -21.17 8.48 0.86
CA ALA A 215 -20.53 7.83 -0.29
C ALA A 215 -19.02 7.68 -0.09
N GLU A 216 -18.35 8.70 0.45
CA GLU A 216 -16.93 8.64 0.83
C GLU A 216 -16.67 7.52 1.85
N ILE A 217 -17.44 7.46 2.94
CA ILE A 217 -17.31 6.39 3.95
C ILE A 217 -17.57 5.01 3.34
N GLY A 218 -18.68 4.86 2.60
CA GLY A 218 -19.07 3.59 2.00
C GLY A 218 -18.08 3.10 0.95
N SER A 219 -17.61 4.00 0.10
CA SER A 219 -16.63 3.69 -0.95
C SER A 219 -15.30 3.19 -0.36
N ASN A 220 -14.79 3.84 0.69
CA ASN A 220 -13.56 3.44 1.38
C ASN A 220 -13.72 2.08 2.09
N LEU A 221 -14.83 1.85 2.81
CA LEU A 221 -15.08 0.56 3.48
C LEU A 221 -15.18 -0.61 2.49
N VAL A 222 -15.76 -0.38 1.31
CA VAL A 222 -15.84 -1.38 0.24
C VAL A 222 -14.47 -1.62 -0.41
N ALA A 223 -13.70 -0.56 -0.64
CA ALA A 223 -12.39 -0.64 -1.31
C ALA A 223 -11.36 -1.43 -0.50
N THR A 224 -11.45 -1.40 0.83
CA THR A 224 -10.50 -2.09 1.73
C THR A 224 -10.77 -3.58 1.89
N GLN A 225 -11.86 -4.10 1.32
CA GLN A 225 -12.19 -5.53 1.40
C GLN A 225 -11.16 -6.42 0.71
N TRP A 226 -11.00 -7.62 1.28
CA TRP A 226 -10.22 -8.70 0.67
C TRP A 226 -10.97 -9.32 -0.51
N VAL A 227 -10.24 -9.67 -1.58
CA VAL A 227 -10.80 -10.36 -2.75
C VAL A 227 -10.83 -11.87 -2.50
N PRO A 228 -11.93 -12.58 -2.79
CA PRO A 228 -13.19 -12.08 -3.34
C PRO A 228 -14.04 -11.34 -2.29
N SER A 229 -14.66 -10.22 -2.69
CA SER A 229 -15.60 -9.42 -1.90
C SER A 229 -16.97 -9.39 -2.56
N PRO A 230 -18.08 -9.29 -1.80
CA PRO A 230 -19.41 -9.12 -2.39
C PRO A 230 -19.51 -7.81 -3.17
N SER A 231 -20.38 -7.77 -4.17
CA SER A 231 -20.70 -6.53 -4.88
C SER A 231 -21.58 -5.60 -4.02
N VAL A 232 -21.61 -4.32 -4.36
CA VAL A 232 -22.50 -3.33 -3.71
C VAL A 232 -23.96 -3.78 -3.80
N ALA A 233 -24.37 -4.30 -4.97
CA ALA A 233 -25.72 -4.84 -5.17
C ALA A 233 -26.02 -6.02 -4.22
N GLN A 234 -25.07 -6.94 -4.03
CA GLN A 234 -25.22 -8.06 -3.09
C GLN A 234 -25.34 -7.58 -1.64
N MET A 235 -24.54 -6.58 -1.25
CA MET A 235 -24.60 -6.00 0.10
C MET A 235 -25.94 -5.32 0.36
N LEU A 236 -26.43 -4.51 -0.58
CA LEU A 236 -27.73 -3.82 -0.48
C LEU A 236 -28.92 -4.76 -0.59
N GLY A 237 -28.82 -5.83 -1.38
CA GLY A 237 -29.87 -6.83 -1.59
C GLY A 237 -30.05 -7.80 -0.42
N GLY A 238 -29.17 -7.77 0.58
CA GLY A 238 -29.20 -8.73 1.69
C GLY A 238 -28.84 -10.16 1.28
N GLU A 239 -28.25 -10.33 0.09
CA GLU A 239 -27.87 -11.62 -0.50
C GLU A 239 -26.56 -12.17 0.06
N VAL A 240 -25.86 -11.39 0.88
CA VAL A 240 -24.64 -11.84 1.57
C VAL A 240 -25.05 -12.84 2.65
N ASP A 241 -24.71 -14.11 2.44
CA ASP A 241 -24.98 -15.19 3.40
C ASP A 241 -24.30 -14.90 4.74
N ARG A 242 -25.12 -14.47 5.70
CA ARG A 242 -24.79 -14.14 7.09
C ARG A 242 -24.13 -15.31 7.84
N ARG A 243 -24.25 -16.55 7.35
CA ARG A 243 -23.67 -17.75 7.98
C ARG A 243 -22.37 -18.21 7.32
N SER A 244 -21.97 -17.63 6.19
CA SER A 244 -20.75 -18.02 5.51
C SER A 244 -19.52 -17.41 6.22
N SER A 245 -18.63 -18.26 6.72
CA SER A 245 -17.43 -17.86 7.49
C SER A 245 -16.44 -16.98 6.72
N LYS A 246 -16.57 -16.88 5.39
CA LYS A 246 -15.70 -16.09 4.51
C LYS A 246 -16.00 -14.59 4.55
N TYR A 247 -17.22 -14.23 4.93
CA TYR A 247 -17.78 -12.89 4.81
C TYR A 247 -18.26 -12.38 6.18
N ARG A 248 -17.42 -12.56 7.22
CA ARG A 248 -17.68 -12.22 8.64
C ARG A 248 -18.42 -10.89 8.84
N GLU A 249 -18.90 -10.69 10.06
CA GLU A 249 -19.74 -9.59 10.53
C GLU A 249 -19.29 -8.17 10.12
N ARG A 250 -18.02 -7.98 9.72
CA ARG A 250 -17.51 -6.75 9.07
C ARG A 250 -18.40 -6.18 7.95
N ILE A 251 -19.12 -6.99 7.18
CA ILE A 251 -19.95 -6.53 6.05
C ILE A 251 -21.18 -5.73 6.51
N TYR A 252 -21.62 -5.88 7.76
CA TYR A 252 -22.81 -5.21 8.24
C TYR A 252 -22.63 -3.69 8.34
N LEU A 253 -21.50 -3.20 8.86
CA LEU A 253 -21.21 -1.76 8.87
C LEU A 253 -21.21 -1.18 7.44
N MET A 254 -20.61 -1.87 6.48
CA MET A 254 -20.64 -1.47 5.07
C MET A 254 -22.07 -1.40 4.53
N ALA A 255 -22.85 -2.46 4.71
CA ALA A 255 -24.23 -2.52 4.19
C ALA A 255 -25.10 -1.41 4.81
N GLU A 256 -24.97 -1.17 6.12
CA GLU A 256 -25.69 -0.12 6.82
C GLU A 256 -25.28 1.28 6.36
N VAL A 257 -23.98 1.53 6.13
CA VAL A 257 -23.49 2.79 5.53
C VAL A 257 -24.05 2.97 4.11
N LEU A 258 -23.94 1.95 3.27
CA LEU A 258 -24.44 1.99 1.88
C LEU A 258 -25.95 2.21 1.82
N SER A 259 -26.70 1.69 2.79
CA SER A 259 -28.16 1.91 2.87
C SER A 259 -28.54 3.40 2.97
N LYS A 260 -27.65 4.24 3.53
CA LYS A 260 -27.86 5.70 3.63
C LYS A 260 -27.81 6.41 2.29
N LEU A 261 -27.24 5.78 1.26
CA LEU A 261 -27.23 6.31 -0.10
C LEU A 261 -28.57 6.11 -0.82
N GLY A 262 -29.45 5.23 -0.31
CA GLY A 262 -30.69 4.84 -0.98
C GLY A 262 -30.43 3.92 -2.19
N PRO A 263 -31.48 3.28 -2.73
CA PRO A 263 -31.35 2.37 -3.86
C PRO A 263 -31.23 3.12 -5.21
N GLY A 264 -30.62 2.46 -6.20
CA GLY A 264 -30.69 2.86 -7.62
C GLY A 264 -29.43 3.52 -8.18
N THR A 265 -29.56 4.03 -9.41
CA THR A 265 -28.46 4.61 -10.21
C THR A 265 -27.75 5.78 -9.55
N ASP A 266 -28.46 6.52 -8.69
CA ASP A 266 -27.88 7.63 -7.94
C ASP A 266 -26.83 7.15 -6.92
N CYS A 267 -27.03 5.98 -6.31
CA CYS A 267 -26.06 5.39 -5.38
C CYS A 267 -24.80 4.96 -6.12
N GLU A 268 -24.94 4.27 -7.24
CA GLU A 268 -23.81 3.87 -8.09
C GLU A 268 -23.02 5.09 -8.58
N ALA A 269 -23.72 6.15 -9.01
CA ALA A 269 -23.08 7.38 -9.46
C ALA A 269 -22.24 8.05 -8.36
N LEU A 270 -22.78 8.13 -7.14
CA LEU A 270 -22.07 8.67 -5.97
C LEU A 270 -20.84 7.82 -5.60
N LEU A 271 -20.96 6.49 -5.62
CA LEU A 271 -19.85 5.60 -5.30
C LEU A 271 -18.75 5.64 -6.38
N ILE A 272 -19.13 5.64 -7.66
CA ILE A 272 -18.18 5.78 -8.77
C ILE A 272 -17.42 7.09 -8.64
N GLN A 273 -18.12 8.21 -8.39
CA GLN A 273 -17.48 9.51 -8.19
C GLN A 273 -16.50 9.46 -7.01
N ALA A 274 -16.94 8.97 -5.84
CA ALA A 274 -16.11 8.87 -4.65
C ALA A 274 -14.85 8.02 -4.89
N TRP A 275 -14.97 6.85 -5.53
CA TRP A 275 -13.80 6.02 -5.84
C TRP A 275 -12.80 6.68 -6.78
N VAL A 276 -13.27 7.40 -7.81
CA VAL A 276 -12.39 8.15 -8.72
C VAL A 276 -11.66 9.26 -7.96
N ASP A 277 -12.36 9.98 -7.08
CA ASP A 277 -11.78 11.06 -6.26
C ASP A 277 -10.77 10.52 -5.22
N GLU A 278 -10.94 9.28 -4.77
CA GLU A 278 -10.04 8.56 -3.83
C GLU A 278 -8.80 7.94 -4.49
N ALA A 279 -8.67 8.01 -5.83
CA ALA A 279 -7.53 7.44 -6.54
C ALA A 279 -6.16 7.92 -6.01
N PRO A 280 -5.94 9.20 -5.66
CA PRO A 280 -4.67 9.66 -5.08
C PRO A 280 -4.33 9.00 -3.73
N VAL A 281 -5.34 8.60 -2.96
CA VAL A 281 -5.15 8.00 -1.63
C VAL A 281 -4.88 6.50 -1.74
N ASN A 282 -5.65 5.79 -2.59
CA ASN A 282 -5.62 4.32 -2.61
C ASN A 282 -5.85 3.69 -4.00
N ALA A 283 -5.27 4.23 -5.07
CA ALA A 283 -5.49 3.80 -6.46
C ALA A 283 -5.67 2.30 -6.73
N GLY A 284 -4.85 1.43 -6.09
CA GLY A 284 -4.99 -0.02 -6.24
C GLY A 284 -6.33 -0.56 -5.73
N ARG A 285 -6.77 -0.10 -4.54
CA ARG A 285 -8.05 -0.49 -3.92
C ARG A 285 -9.23 0.13 -4.67
N THR A 286 -9.13 1.40 -5.06
CA THR A 286 -10.07 2.05 -5.99
C THR A 286 -10.27 1.24 -7.26
N GLY A 287 -9.18 0.81 -7.92
CA GLY A 287 -9.28 0.01 -9.15
C GLY A 287 -10.01 -1.32 -8.94
N TRP A 288 -9.76 -1.99 -7.81
CA TRP A 288 -10.47 -3.22 -7.45
C TRP A 288 -11.96 -2.98 -7.18
N ALA A 289 -12.33 -1.88 -6.52
CA ALA A 289 -13.73 -1.54 -6.26
C ALA A 289 -14.48 -1.19 -7.56
N LEU A 290 -13.84 -0.42 -8.45
CA LEU A 290 -14.42 -0.01 -9.73
C LEU A 290 -14.56 -1.15 -10.74
N ARG A 291 -13.97 -2.34 -10.53
CA ARG A 291 -14.08 -3.47 -11.48
C ARG A 291 -15.53 -3.84 -11.81
N ASN A 292 -16.41 -3.79 -10.81
CA ASN A 292 -17.82 -4.12 -10.96
C ASN A 292 -18.60 -3.04 -11.73
N PHE A 293 -18.00 -1.86 -11.91
CA PHE A 293 -18.55 -0.69 -12.60
C PHE A 293 -17.67 -0.26 -13.77
N ALA A 294 -16.74 -1.10 -14.23
CA ALA A 294 -15.71 -0.71 -15.19
C ALA A 294 -16.30 -0.29 -16.54
N GLU A 295 -17.37 -0.97 -16.97
CA GLU A 295 -18.10 -0.66 -18.21
C GLU A 295 -19.21 0.38 -18.02
N HIS A 296 -19.42 0.87 -16.79
CA HIS A 296 -20.43 1.88 -16.53
C HIS A 296 -20.03 3.20 -17.22
N PRO A 297 -20.93 3.86 -17.99
CA PRO A 297 -20.60 5.05 -18.77
C PRO A 297 -19.97 6.18 -17.95
N LEU A 298 -20.42 6.36 -16.70
CA LEU A 298 -19.87 7.35 -15.78
C LEU A 298 -18.41 7.04 -15.41
N THR A 299 -18.08 5.77 -15.12
CA THR A 299 -16.72 5.33 -14.80
C THR A 299 -15.78 5.64 -15.96
N ILE A 300 -16.18 5.26 -17.18
CA ILE A 300 -15.39 5.51 -18.39
C ILE A 300 -15.17 7.01 -18.58
N ARG A 301 -16.22 7.83 -18.43
CA ARG A 301 -16.13 9.28 -18.59
C ARG A 301 -15.20 9.91 -17.55
N LEU A 302 -15.44 9.65 -16.26
CA LEU A 302 -14.66 10.26 -15.17
C LEU A 302 -13.20 9.83 -15.21
N LEU A 303 -12.91 8.55 -15.46
CA LEU A 303 -11.53 8.09 -15.58
C LEU A 303 -10.83 8.68 -16.81
N ARG A 304 -11.53 8.86 -17.94
CA ARG A 304 -10.93 9.55 -19.10
C ARG A 304 -10.59 11.00 -18.79
N GLU A 305 -11.48 11.73 -18.14
CA GLU A 305 -11.25 13.11 -17.71
C GLU A 305 -10.08 13.20 -16.72
N ALA A 306 -10.05 12.29 -15.73
CA ALA A 306 -9.00 12.23 -14.72
C ALA A 306 -7.63 11.89 -15.34
N LEU A 307 -7.57 10.92 -16.26
CA LEU A 307 -6.36 10.56 -17.02
C LEU A 307 -5.91 11.69 -17.95
N GLN A 308 -6.82 12.46 -18.55
CA GLN A 308 -6.46 13.62 -19.38
C GLN A 308 -5.83 14.75 -18.57
N ARG A 309 -6.20 14.85 -17.28
CA ARG A 309 -5.66 15.82 -16.33
C ARG A 309 -4.47 15.28 -15.54
N ASP A 310 -4.04 14.05 -15.82
CA ASP A 310 -2.95 13.36 -15.13
C ASP A 310 -3.13 13.36 -13.60
N LEU A 311 -4.35 13.13 -13.11
CA LEU A 311 -4.60 13.06 -11.67
C LEU A 311 -3.87 11.85 -11.06
N GLU A 312 -3.28 12.06 -9.88
CA GLU A 312 -2.51 11.06 -9.15
C GLU A 312 -3.29 9.75 -8.98
N GLY A 313 -2.60 8.61 -9.10
CA GLY A 313 -3.17 7.28 -8.92
C GLY A 313 -4.03 6.75 -10.07
N THR A 314 -4.53 7.59 -10.97
CA THR A 314 -5.45 7.17 -12.05
C THR A 314 -4.84 6.18 -13.04
N THR A 315 -3.54 6.26 -13.30
CA THR A 315 -2.81 5.27 -14.12
C THR A 315 -2.80 3.89 -13.48
N LYS A 316 -2.72 3.82 -12.15
CA LYS A 316 -2.80 2.56 -11.40
C LYS A 316 -4.22 2.00 -11.39
N VAL A 317 -5.24 2.85 -11.25
CA VAL A 317 -6.65 2.43 -11.40
C VAL A 317 -6.86 1.80 -12.78
N ALA A 318 -6.40 2.47 -13.85
CA ALA A 318 -6.51 1.96 -15.20
C ALA A 318 -5.74 0.65 -15.42
N PHE A 319 -4.56 0.48 -14.80
CA PHE A 319 -3.81 -0.78 -14.83
C PHE A 319 -4.62 -1.92 -14.22
N VAL A 320 -5.23 -1.72 -13.05
CA VAL A 320 -6.05 -2.75 -12.40
C VAL A 320 -7.22 -3.14 -13.28
N LEU A 321 -7.97 -2.17 -13.82
CA LEU A 321 -9.10 -2.45 -14.71
C LEU A 321 -8.68 -3.19 -15.98
N ALA A 322 -7.59 -2.77 -16.64
CA ALA A 322 -7.06 -3.44 -17.82
C ALA A 322 -6.56 -4.87 -17.50
N SER A 323 -6.08 -5.11 -16.27
CA SER A 323 -5.66 -6.45 -15.82
C SER A 323 -6.79 -7.44 -15.66
N GLU A 324 -8.00 -6.94 -15.41
CA GLU A 324 -9.24 -7.70 -15.35
C GLU A 324 -9.97 -7.77 -16.71
N GLY A 325 -9.35 -7.24 -17.79
CA GLY A 325 -9.89 -7.29 -19.15
C GLY A 325 -10.67 -6.05 -19.59
N HIS A 326 -10.86 -5.06 -18.71
CA HIS A 326 -11.57 -3.82 -19.03
C HIS A 326 -10.65 -2.80 -19.70
N THR A 327 -10.68 -2.75 -21.02
CA THR A 327 -9.71 -1.98 -21.84
C THR A 327 -10.27 -0.65 -22.40
N GLY A 328 -11.52 -0.29 -22.08
CA GLY A 328 -12.21 0.87 -22.67
C GLY A 328 -11.57 2.25 -22.41
N ILE A 329 -10.67 2.36 -21.43
CA ILE A 329 -9.90 3.57 -21.10
C ILE A 329 -8.40 3.44 -21.40
N LEU A 330 -7.95 2.28 -21.90
CA LEU A 330 -6.54 1.97 -22.06
C LEU A 330 -5.77 2.98 -22.94
N PRO A 331 -6.30 3.47 -24.09
CA PRO A 331 -5.60 4.48 -24.88
C PRO A 331 -5.32 5.78 -24.12
N ASN A 332 -6.29 6.26 -23.32
CA ASN A 332 -6.11 7.43 -22.46
C ASN A 332 -5.07 7.16 -21.37
N ALA A 333 -5.10 5.95 -20.80
CA ALA A 333 -4.20 5.54 -19.73
C ALA A 333 -2.74 5.46 -20.20
N LEU A 334 -2.48 4.87 -21.38
CA LEU A 334 -1.16 4.82 -21.99
C LEU A 334 -0.62 6.23 -22.32
N SER A 335 -1.50 7.10 -22.81
CA SER A 335 -1.15 8.50 -23.09
C SER A 335 -0.80 9.27 -21.81
N SER A 336 -1.56 9.06 -20.72
CA SER A 336 -1.28 9.64 -19.41
C SER A 336 0.01 9.09 -18.80
N ALA A 337 0.25 7.77 -18.88
CA ALA A 337 1.48 7.16 -18.39
C ALA A 337 2.74 7.77 -19.04
N LEU A 338 2.71 8.04 -20.35
CA LEU A 338 3.81 8.74 -21.02
C LEU A 338 4.00 10.18 -20.54
N ARG A 339 2.91 10.90 -20.20
CA ARG A 339 3.00 12.25 -19.63
C ARG A 339 3.56 12.21 -18.21
N VAL A 340 3.09 11.31 -17.35
CA VAL A 340 3.60 11.11 -15.98
C VAL A 340 5.10 10.79 -16.01
N VAL A 341 5.54 9.91 -16.89
CA VAL A 341 6.96 9.59 -17.11
C VAL A 341 7.79 10.84 -17.48
N ASP A 342 7.17 11.85 -18.10
CA ASP A 342 7.82 13.11 -18.50
C ASP A 342 7.62 14.29 -17.53
N GLN A 343 6.81 14.14 -16.47
CA GLN A 343 6.51 15.22 -15.52
C GLN A 343 7.59 15.36 -14.45
N ALA A 344 8.26 16.51 -14.33
CA ALA A 344 9.42 16.74 -13.45
C ALA A 344 9.21 16.31 -11.98
N ASP A 345 7.99 16.44 -11.49
CA ASP A 345 7.54 16.29 -10.11
C ASP A 345 6.83 14.97 -9.81
N ALA A 346 6.66 14.08 -10.80
CA ALA A 346 6.05 12.77 -10.61
C ALA A 346 6.78 11.97 -9.51
N THR A 347 6.00 11.44 -8.57
CA THR A 347 6.52 10.63 -7.46
C THR A 347 7.06 9.29 -7.95
N GLY A 348 7.93 8.65 -7.16
CA GLY A 348 8.44 7.31 -7.49
C GLY A 348 7.32 6.26 -7.69
N SER A 349 6.27 6.34 -6.88
CA SER A 349 5.09 5.46 -6.99
C SER A 349 4.32 5.70 -8.29
N GLU A 350 4.11 6.95 -8.70
CA GLU A 350 3.43 7.28 -9.95
C GLU A 350 4.24 6.85 -11.17
N LEU A 351 5.55 7.10 -11.16
CA LEU A 351 6.46 6.64 -12.20
C LEU A 351 6.44 5.11 -12.32
N GLN A 352 6.49 4.40 -11.19
CA GLN A 352 6.40 2.94 -11.20
C GLN A 352 5.07 2.46 -11.81
N ASN A 353 3.94 3.03 -11.38
CA ASN A 353 2.62 2.65 -11.90
C ASN A 353 2.48 2.93 -13.41
N ALA A 354 2.98 4.07 -13.87
CA ALA A 354 3.00 4.43 -15.29
C ALA A 354 3.84 3.44 -16.11
N LEU A 355 5.03 3.08 -15.62
CA LEU A 355 5.91 2.11 -16.27
C LEU A 355 5.31 0.71 -16.28
N GLU A 356 4.68 0.23 -15.19
CA GLU A 356 3.98 -1.05 -15.15
C GLU A 356 2.88 -1.13 -16.22
N LEU A 357 2.13 -0.04 -16.42
CA LEU A 357 1.09 0.03 -17.46
C LEU A 357 1.70 -0.04 -18.87
N LEU A 358 2.74 0.75 -19.15
CA LEU A 358 3.44 0.75 -20.44
C LEU A 358 4.09 -0.61 -20.73
N GLN A 359 4.65 -1.25 -19.70
CA GLN A 359 5.27 -2.57 -19.82
C GLN A 359 4.27 -3.63 -20.29
N LYS A 360 3.08 -3.63 -19.67
CA LYS A 360 2.08 -4.68 -19.90
C LYS A 360 1.22 -4.43 -21.13
N TYR A 361 0.94 -3.17 -21.46
CA TYR A 361 -0.05 -2.80 -22.48
C TYR A 361 0.44 -1.82 -23.56
N GLY A 362 1.66 -1.27 -23.44
CA GLY A 362 2.19 -0.31 -24.40
C GLY A 362 2.40 -0.94 -25.77
N THR A 363 2.02 -0.22 -26.83
CA THR A 363 2.32 -0.61 -28.21
C THR A 363 3.71 -0.13 -28.63
N ASP A 364 4.19 -0.58 -29.78
CA ASP A 364 5.45 -0.09 -30.37
C ASP A 364 5.54 1.44 -30.43
N ALA A 365 4.42 2.14 -30.62
CA ALA A 365 4.40 3.60 -30.66
C ALA A 365 4.70 4.20 -29.27
N GLU A 366 4.09 3.69 -28.21
CA GLU A 366 4.38 4.12 -26.84
C GLU A 366 5.82 3.79 -26.44
N TRP A 367 6.32 2.61 -26.81
CA TRP A 367 7.69 2.22 -26.51
C TRP A 367 8.75 3.06 -27.22
N ARG A 368 8.48 3.52 -28.45
CA ARG A 368 9.34 4.52 -29.12
C ARG A 368 9.37 5.84 -28.36
N LYS A 369 8.21 6.32 -27.90
CA LYS A 369 8.13 7.55 -27.08
C LYS A 369 8.88 7.39 -25.76
N LEU A 370 8.73 6.25 -25.09
CA LEU A 370 9.45 5.95 -23.85
C LEU A 370 10.97 5.92 -24.06
N ALA A 371 11.46 5.28 -25.13
CA ALA A 371 12.88 5.30 -25.46
C ALA A 371 13.40 6.73 -25.74
N ALA A 372 12.62 7.57 -26.42
CA ALA A 372 12.96 8.97 -26.62
C ALA A 372 13.02 9.76 -25.29
N LEU A 373 12.11 9.49 -24.35
CA LEU A 373 12.13 10.08 -23.01
C LEU A 373 13.36 9.65 -22.20
N VAL A 374 13.77 8.39 -22.29
CA VAL A 374 15.02 7.92 -21.69
C VAL A 374 16.22 8.70 -22.25
N GLY A 375 16.29 8.90 -23.57
CA GLY A 375 17.32 9.73 -24.20
C GLY A 375 17.27 11.20 -23.75
N LYS A 376 16.07 11.78 -23.61
CA LYS A 376 15.86 13.15 -23.11
C LYS A 376 16.42 13.33 -21.69
N TYR A 377 16.18 12.36 -20.80
CA TYR A 377 16.61 12.46 -19.40
C TYR A 377 18.07 12.09 -19.17
N GLN A 378 18.71 11.40 -20.11
CA GLN A 378 20.11 10.97 -20.04
C GLN A 378 21.04 12.07 -19.50
N ALA A 379 21.00 13.28 -20.07
CA ALA A 379 21.84 14.40 -19.64
C ALA A 379 21.12 15.41 -18.71
N LYS A 380 19.80 15.30 -18.55
CA LYS A 380 18.98 16.30 -17.86
C LYS A 380 18.76 15.95 -16.38
N ASP A 381 18.56 14.68 -16.08
CA ASP A 381 18.25 14.18 -14.74
C ASP A 381 18.68 12.71 -14.63
N GLU A 382 19.79 12.47 -13.94
CA GLU A 382 20.36 11.12 -13.81
C GLU A 382 19.47 10.18 -12.98
N ILE A 383 18.82 10.67 -11.93
CA ILE A 383 17.94 9.85 -11.08
C ILE A 383 16.76 9.36 -11.92
N ARG A 384 16.12 10.27 -12.64
CA ARG A 384 15.02 9.92 -13.54
C ARG A 384 15.48 9.02 -14.67
N TYR A 385 16.59 9.35 -15.32
CA TYR A 385 17.17 8.50 -16.37
C TYR A 385 17.28 7.04 -15.89
N ARG A 386 17.93 6.84 -14.74
CA ARG A 386 18.08 5.52 -14.12
C ARG A 386 16.74 4.86 -13.84
N PHE A 387 15.80 5.57 -13.23
CA PHE A 387 14.49 5.05 -12.90
C PHE A 387 13.75 4.53 -14.15
N LEU A 388 13.73 5.34 -15.22
CA LEU A 388 13.01 5.01 -16.44
C LEU A 388 13.59 3.77 -17.12
N TRP A 389 14.90 3.68 -17.31
CA TRP A 389 15.45 2.54 -18.04
C TRP A 389 15.47 1.26 -17.20
N TYR A 390 15.77 1.32 -15.89
CA TYR A 390 15.63 0.14 -15.03
C TYR A 390 14.19 -0.34 -14.99
N GLY A 391 13.25 0.58 -14.78
CA GLY A 391 11.82 0.33 -14.75
C GLY A 391 11.20 0.06 -16.13
N SER A 392 11.98 -0.03 -17.21
CA SER A 392 11.49 -0.42 -18.55
C SER A 392 12.04 -1.77 -19.02
N THR A 393 12.98 -2.36 -18.26
CA THR A 393 13.69 -3.58 -18.64
C THR A 393 13.04 -4.81 -18.01
N VAL A 394 12.16 -5.47 -18.76
CA VAL A 394 11.57 -6.76 -18.38
C VAL A 394 12.30 -7.88 -19.11
N SER A 395 12.59 -8.99 -18.42
CA SER A 395 13.21 -10.16 -19.03
C SER A 395 12.35 -10.70 -20.17
N GLY A 396 12.95 -10.94 -21.34
CA GLY A 396 12.25 -11.54 -22.49
C GLY A 396 11.44 -10.58 -23.37
N SER A 397 11.44 -9.26 -23.12
CA SER A 397 10.62 -8.32 -23.88
C SER A 397 11.40 -7.59 -24.98
N GLU A 398 10.97 -7.76 -26.25
CA GLU A 398 11.48 -6.95 -27.37
C GLU A 398 11.28 -5.43 -27.17
N PRO A 399 10.17 -4.97 -26.57
CA PRO A 399 10.02 -3.54 -26.29
C PRO A 399 11.07 -2.99 -25.30
N GLY A 400 11.48 -3.78 -24.30
CA GLY A 400 12.56 -3.40 -23.38
C GLY A 400 13.91 -3.29 -24.08
N ALA A 401 14.15 -4.07 -25.14
CA ALA A 401 15.37 -4.00 -25.93
C ALA A 401 15.52 -2.66 -26.69
N ARG A 402 14.42 -1.98 -27.03
CA ARG A 402 14.44 -0.63 -27.63
C ARG A 402 14.97 0.42 -26.66
N VAL A 403 14.55 0.36 -25.40
CA VAL A 403 15.07 1.25 -24.35
C VAL A 403 16.55 0.98 -24.11
N LEU A 404 16.94 -0.30 -24.05
CA LEU A 404 18.35 -0.69 -23.91
C LEU A 404 19.23 -0.19 -25.07
N ALA A 405 18.70 -0.08 -26.30
CA ALA A 405 19.42 0.52 -27.43
C ALA A 405 19.90 1.94 -27.13
N VAL A 406 19.05 2.75 -26.49
CA VAL A 406 19.37 4.13 -26.11
C VAL A 406 20.43 4.15 -25.01
N VAL A 407 20.29 3.29 -23.99
CA VAL A 407 21.26 3.20 -22.87
C VAL A 407 22.62 2.68 -23.34
N MET A 408 22.68 1.78 -24.32
CA MET A 408 23.94 1.29 -24.88
C MET A 408 24.75 2.37 -25.62
N ALA A 409 24.13 3.48 -26.02
CA ALA A 409 24.86 4.64 -26.53
C ALA A 409 25.51 5.48 -25.41
N ASP A 410 25.18 5.23 -24.15
CA ASP A 410 25.71 5.97 -23.00
C ASP A 410 27.01 5.36 -22.47
N THR A 411 28.12 6.04 -22.72
CA THR A 411 29.46 5.61 -22.28
C THR A 411 29.86 6.12 -20.90
N ARG A 412 29.01 6.93 -20.24
CA ARG A 412 29.27 7.45 -18.89
C ARG A 412 29.27 6.32 -17.86
N ARG A 413 29.89 6.57 -16.71
CA ARG A 413 29.96 5.63 -15.59
C ARG A 413 28.85 5.90 -14.58
N THR A 414 28.34 4.83 -13.98
CA THR A 414 27.47 4.87 -12.80
C THR A 414 28.29 5.21 -11.55
N GLU A 415 27.61 5.52 -10.45
CA GLU A 415 28.24 5.74 -9.13
C GLU A 415 29.06 4.52 -8.67
N LEU A 416 28.70 3.32 -9.13
CA LEU A 416 29.40 2.07 -8.85
C LEU A 416 30.60 1.82 -9.79
N GLY A 417 30.87 2.74 -10.72
CA GLY A 417 32.04 2.74 -11.60
C GLY A 417 31.91 1.93 -12.90
N ALA A 418 30.81 1.20 -13.09
CA ALA A 418 30.48 0.50 -14.34
C ALA A 418 29.94 1.48 -15.40
N ARG A 419 30.11 1.20 -16.70
CA ARG A 419 29.51 2.05 -17.75
C ARG A 419 28.04 1.67 -17.95
N TYR A 420 27.19 2.66 -18.20
CA TYR A 420 25.77 2.43 -18.51
C TYR A 420 25.59 1.47 -19.69
N CYS A 421 26.41 1.62 -20.74
CA CYS A 421 26.38 0.73 -21.90
C CYS A 421 26.76 -0.73 -21.58
N ASP A 422 27.66 -0.96 -20.63
CA ASP A 422 28.05 -2.31 -20.20
C ASP A 422 26.89 -2.98 -19.43
N GLU A 423 26.24 -2.25 -18.51
CA GLU A 423 25.07 -2.75 -17.76
C GLU A 423 23.87 -3.03 -18.69
N ALA A 424 23.64 -2.15 -19.66
CA ALA A 424 22.56 -2.32 -20.64
C ALA A 424 22.79 -3.54 -21.53
N LEU A 425 24.03 -3.78 -21.96
CA LEU A 425 24.40 -4.96 -22.73
C LEU A 425 24.15 -6.25 -21.94
N GLU A 426 24.61 -6.32 -20.68
CA GLU A 426 24.39 -7.48 -19.83
C GLU A 426 22.89 -7.79 -19.65
N ARG A 427 22.08 -6.74 -19.45
CA ARG A 427 20.62 -6.88 -19.35
C ARG A 427 19.98 -7.32 -20.66
N LEU A 428 20.44 -6.82 -21.80
CA LEU A 428 19.97 -7.25 -23.12
C LEU A 428 20.27 -8.74 -23.34
N GLU A 429 21.47 -9.20 -22.99
CA GLU A 429 21.85 -10.60 -23.15
C GLU A 429 20.96 -11.52 -22.31
N LYS A 430 20.73 -11.13 -21.05
CA LYS A 430 19.84 -11.85 -20.13
C LYS A 430 18.40 -11.85 -20.63
N SER A 431 17.88 -10.70 -21.08
CA SER A 431 16.48 -10.59 -21.51
C SER A 431 16.24 -11.35 -22.81
N MET A 432 17.13 -11.21 -23.79
CA MET A 432 16.98 -11.84 -25.12
C MET A 432 17.53 -13.26 -25.18
N LYS A 433 18.08 -13.79 -24.08
CA LYS A 433 18.76 -15.09 -23.99
C LYS A 433 19.78 -15.29 -25.13
N ARG A 434 20.53 -14.23 -25.44
CA ARG A 434 21.49 -14.19 -26.56
C ARG A 434 22.78 -13.55 -26.10
N SER A 435 23.91 -14.19 -26.35
CA SER A 435 25.22 -13.65 -26.03
C SER A 435 25.72 -12.73 -27.16
N PHE A 436 26.27 -11.58 -26.77
CA PHE A 436 26.96 -10.59 -27.60
C PHE A 436 28.40 -10.35 -27.15
N GLY A 437 28.77 -10.79 -25.94
CA GLY A 437 30.11 -10.71 -25.36
C GLY A 437 30.23 -9.79 -24.13
N SER A 438 29.18 -9.60 -23.34
CA SER A 438 29.19 -8.71 -22.15
C SER A 438 30.30 -9.01 -21.13
N GLY A 439 30.76 -10.27 -21.05
CA GLY A 439 31.84 -10.73 -20.16
C GLY A 439 33.28 -10.38 -20.62
N GLY A 440 33.46 -9.55 -21.64
CA GLY A 440 34.79 -9.14 -22.11
C GLY A 440 35.64 -8.51 -20.99
N THR A 441 36.91 -8.89 -20.90
CA THR A 441 37.84 -8.40 -19.86
C THR A 441 38.54 -7.09 -20.26
N THR A 442 38.53 -6.74 -21.55
CA THR A 442 39.13 -5.50 -22.07
C THR A 442 38.06 -4.51 -22.55
N LEU A 443 38.39 -3.22 -22.52
CA LEU A 443 37.51 -2.15 -23.01
C LEU A 443 37.13 -2.36 -24.48
N ALA A 444 38.11 -2.68 -25.33
CA ALA A 444 37.89 -2.93 -26.75
C ALA A 444 36.94 -4.11 -27.00
N ALA A 445 37.06 -5.20 -26.24
CA ALA A 445 36.16 -6.35 -26.38
C ALA A 445 34.72 -6.01 -25.98
N ARG A 446 34.54 -5.17 -24.96
CA ARG A 446 33.21 -4.69 -24.53
C ARG A 446 32.59 -3.74 -25.56
N ASP A 447 33.37 -2.83 -26.11
CA ASP A 447 32.91 -1.89 -27.14
C ASP A 447 32.50 -2.63 -28.42
N GLU A 448 33.24 -3.67 -28.81
CA GLU A 448 32.87 -4.53 -29.94
C GLU A 448 31.57 -5.31 -29.65
N ALA A 449 31.38 -5.78 -28.42
CA ALA A 449 30.15 -6.45 -27.99
C ALA A 449 28.94 -5.52 -28.06
N ILE A 450 29.08 -4.27 -27.61
CA ILE A 450 28.06 -3.23 -27.74
C ILE A 450 27.74 -2.97 -29.21
N ALA A 451 28.76 -2.82 -30.07
CA ALA A 451 28.57 -2.59 -31.50
C ALA A 451 27.80 -3.73 -32.19
N ARG A 452 28.12 -4.99 -31.86
CA ARG A 452 27.39 -6.18 -32.34
C ARG A 452 25.93 -6.17 -31.87
N ALA A 453 25.67 -5.85 -30.61
CA ALA A 453 24.33 -5.77 -30.05
C ALA A 453 23.48 -4.69 -30.74
N LEU A 454 24.03 -3.48 -30.91
CA LEU A 454 23.37 -2.38 -31.60
C LEU A 454 23.07 -2.72 -33.07
N ALA A 455 24.02 -3.32 -33.79
CA ALA A 455 23.80 -3.77 -35.16
C ALA A 455 22.65 -4.78 -35.25
N TRP A 456 22.60 -5.74 -34.32
CA TRP A 456 21.51 -6.71 -34.23
C TRP A 456 20.14 -6.07 -33.95
N LEU A 457 20.08 -5.05 -33.07
CA LEU A 457 18.84 -4.32 -32.78
C LEU A 457 18.33 -3.50 -33.98
N ARG A 458 19.24 -2.91 -34.78
CA ARG A 458 18.87 -2.18 -36.01
C ARG A 458 18.23 -3.09 -37.05
N VAL A 459 18.78 -4.28 -37.26
CA VAL A 459 18.19 -5.30 -38.15
C VAL A 459 16.76 -5.65 -37.74
N ARG A 460 16.47 -5.62 -36.43
CA ARG A 460 15.13 -5.86 -35.87
C ARG A 460 14.25 -4.61 -35.77
N ARG A 461 14.71 -3.44 -36.24
CA ARG A 461 13.99 -2.15 -36.11
C ARG A 461 13.70 -1.75 -34.66
N LEU A 462 14.54 -2.21 -33.73
CA LEU A 462 14.49 -1.89 -32.31
C LEU A 462 15.47 -0.77 -31.92
N ALA A 463 16.37 -0.41 -32.83
CA ALA A 463 17.24 0.76 -32.73
C ALA A 463 17.16 1.54 -34.04
N ASP A 464 17.33 2.86 -33.96
CA ASP A 464 17.42 3.73 -35.14
C ASP A 464 18.83 3.72 -35.77
#